data_AF-A0A1H3DHP8-F1
#
_entry.id   AF-A0A1H3DHP8-F1
#
_cell.length_a   1.000
_cell.length_b   1.000
_cell.length_c   1.000
_cell.angle_alpha   90.00
_cell.angle_beta   90.00
_cell.angle_gamma   90.00
#
_symmetry.space_group_name_H-M   'P 1'
#
loop_
_entity.id
_entity.type
_entity.pdbx_description
1 polymer ?
#
loop_
_entity_poly.entity_id
_entity_poly.type
_entity_poly.pdbx_seq_one_letter_code
_entity_poly.pdbx_strand_id
1 'polypeptide(L)'
;MSDDLDPVALTRRLIAVDSVNPALVPGGAGEAARTEAHRATTGPPPLRRGEPSWTDCALLHAAGIDTVLFGVDGGGAHAAREWVSVASVHTLTRTLASTATAYTA
;
A
#
# COMPACT_ATOMS: atom_id res chain seq x y z
N MET A 1 27.89 -21.33 -1.39
CA MET A 1 26.91 -20.41 -0.80
C MET A 1 25.71 -20.42 -1.72
N SER A 2 24.49 -20.59 -1.21
CA SER A 2 23.30 -20.49 -2.08
C SER A 2 23.30 -19.11 -2.76
N ASP A 3 23.01 -19.07 -4.05
CA ASP A 3 22.87 -17.82 -4.82
C ASP A 3 21.88 -16.84 -4.15
N ASP A 4 20.99 -17.33 -3.29
CA ASP A 4 20.02 -16.54 -2.53
C ASP A 4 20.63 -15.61 -1.46
N LEU A 5 21.90 -15.79 -1.10
CA LEU A 5 22.59 -14.93 -0.10
C LEU A 5 23.65 -14.00 -0.72
N ASP A 6 23.80 -13.98 -2.05
CA ASP A 6 24.62 -12.95 -2.71
C ASP A 6 23.87 -11.61 -2.72
N PRO A 7 24.35 -10.58 -1.99
CA PRO A 7 23.67 -9.29 -1.95
C PRO A 7 23.59 -8.62 -3.33
N VAL A 8 24.55 -8.85 -4.24
CA VAL A 8 24.53 -8.24 -5.57
C VAL A 8 23.46 -8.88 -6.46
N ALA A 9 23.39 -10.22 -6.48
CA ALA A 9 22.32 -10.93 -7.18
C ALA A 9 20.93 -10.60 -6.61
N LEU A 10 20.82 -10.51 -5.27
CA LEU A 10 19.58 -10.11 -4.60
C LEU A 10 19.17 -8.69 -5.00
N THR A 11 20.08 -7.71 -4.92
CA THR A 11 19.78 -6.33 -5.32
C THR A 11 19.36 -6.26 -6.79
N ARG A 12 20.03 -6.98 -7.70
CA ARG A 12 19.64 -7.04 -9.12
C ARG A 12 18.22 -7.57 -9.33
N ARG A 13 17.82 -8.58 -8.56
CA ARG A 13 16.45 -9.11 -8.60
C ARG A 13 15.45 -8.09 -8.08
N LEU A 14 15.76 -7.41 -6.97
CA LEU A 14 14.87 -6.41 -6.36
C LEU A 14 14.66 -5.18 -7.25
N ILE A 15 15.71 -4.63 -7.87
CA ILE A 15 15.59 -3.46 -8.76
C ILE A 15 14.92 -3.80 -10.10
N ALA A 16 14.85 -5.08 -10.47
CA ALA A 16 14.17 -5.55 -11.68
C ALA A 16 12.65 -5.70 -11.46
N VAL A 17 12.18 -5.73 -10.20
CA VAL A 17 10.75 -5.65 -9.90
C VAL A 17 10.29 -4.24 -10.23
N ASP A 18 9.30 -4.13 -11.12
CA ASP A 18 8.74 -2.83 -11.46
C ASP A 18 8.21 -2.16 -10.19
N SER A 19 8.83 -1.03 -9.88
CA SER A 19 8.57 -0.24 -8.69
C SER A 19 7.35 0.66 -8.84
N VAL A 20 6.89 0.84 -10.07
CA VAL A 20 5.64 1.51 -10.37
C VAL A 20 4.58 0.43 -10.24
N ASN A 21 3.57 0.61 -9.39
CA ASN A 21 2.38 -0.24 -9.47
C ASN A 21 1.62 0.20 -10.74
N PRO A 22 1.79 -0.47 -11.91
CA PRO A 22 1.37 0.11 -13.17
C PRO A 22 -0.16 0.10 -13.30
N ALA A 23 -0.83 -0.68 -12.46
CA ALA A 23 -2.27 -0.65 -12.29
C ALA A 23 -2.62 -1.32 -10.96
N LEU A 24 -3.42 -0.63 -10.13
CA LEU A 24 -4.37 -1.34 -9.28
C LEU A 24 -5.08 -2.37 -10.16
N VAL A 25 -4.94 -3.66 -9.85
CA VAL A 25 -5.68 -4.70 -10.55
C VAL A 25 -7.16 -4.46 -10.24
N PRO A 26 -8.00 -4.05 -11.23
CA PRO A 26 -9.41 -3.87 -10.97
C PRO A 26 -10.00 -5.21 -10.51
N GLY A 27 -10.55 -5.26 -9.29
CA GLY A 27 -11.09 -6.47 -8.69
C GLY A 27 -10.12 -7.31 -7.85
N GLY A 28 -8.92 -6.82 -7.50
CA GLY A 28 -8.02 -7.51 -6.57
C GLY A 28 -8.67 -7.78 -5.20
N ALA A 29 -8.30 -8.87 -4.52
CA ALA A 29 -8.93 -9.21 -3.24
C ALA A 29 -8.66 -8.11 -2.20
N GLY A 30 -9.70 -7.71 -1.48
CA GLY A 30 -9.64 -6.61 -0.50
C GLY A 30 -9.86 -5.20 -1.08
N GLU A 31 -9.80 -5.03 -2.41
CA GLU A 31 -10.05 -3.73 -3.07
C GLU A 31 -11.49 -3.23 -2.85
N ALA A 32 -12.47 -4.13 -3.03
CA ALA A 32 -13.89 -3.83 -2.82
C ALA A 32 -14.19 -3.55 -1.34
N ALA A 33 -13.69 -4.40 -0.43
CA ALA A 33 -13.88 -4.24 1.02
C ALA A 33 -13.28 -2.93 1.53
N ARG A 34 -12.07 -2.56 1.07
CA ARG A 34 -11.43 -1.28 1.43
C ARG A 34 -12.16 -0.08 0.82
N THR A 35 -12.56 -0.15 -0.44
CA THR A 35 -13.29 0.95 -1.11
C THR A 35 -14.60 1.22 -0.37
N GLU A 36 -15.32 0.18 0.03
CA GLU A 36 -16.56 0.28 0.80
C GLU A 36 -16.31 0.80 2.23
N ALA A 37 -15.32 0.24 2.94
CA ALA A 37 -14.95 0.70 4.28
C ALA A 37 -14.50 2.18 4.30
N HIS A 38 -13.75 2.61 3.28
CA HIS A 38 -13.40 4.01 3.10
C HIS A 38 -14.64 4.86 2.81
N ARG A 39 -15.50 4.43 1.88
CA ARG A 39 -16.76 5.13 1.56
C ARG A 39 -17.61 5.37 2.81
N ALA A 40 -17.77 4.33 3.63
CA ALA A 40 -18.50 4.40 4.89
C ALA A 40 -17.85 5.35 5.93
N THR A 41 -16.55 5.62 5.82
CA THR A 41 -15.79 6.45 6.78
C THR A 41 -15.66 7.91 6.35
N THR A 42 -15.52 8.18 5.04
CA THR A 42 -15.12 9.51 4.51
C THR A 42 -15.97 10.02 3.36
N GLY A 43 -16.88 9.22 2.79
CA GLY A 43 -17.74 9.64 1.68
C GLY A 43 -17.24 9.13 0.32
N PRO A 44 -16.76 9.96 -0.62
CA PRO A 44 -16.38 9.51 -1.97
C PRO A 44 -15.30 8.41 -1.96
N PRO A 45 -15.23 7.57 -3.03
CA PRO A 45 -14.23 6.52 -3.12
C PRO A 45 -12.80 7.11 -3.15
N PRO A 46 -11.81 6.40 -2.58
CA PRO A 46 -10.45 6.92 -2.51
C PRO A 46 -9.87 7.08 -3.91
N LEU A 47 -9.09 8.15 -4.12
CA LEU A 47 -8.39 8.38 -5.37
C LEU A 47 -7.41 7.22 -5.63
N ARG A 48 -7.47 6.68 -6.84
CA ARG A 48 -6.60 5.63 -7.33
C ARG A 48 -5.47 6.25 -8.16
N ARG A 49 -4.24 6.22 -7.66
CA ARG A 49 -3.06 6.71 -8.39
C ARG A 49 -1.84 5.83 -8.16
N GLY A 50 -0.93 5.81 -9.13
CA GLY A 50 0.43 5.29 -8.95
C GLY A 50 1.33 6.36 -8.34
N GLU A 51 2.34 5.94 -7.59
CA GLU A 51 3.40 6.81 -7.05
C GLU A 51 4.73 6.49 -7.73
N PRO A 52 5.64 7.48 -7.89
CA PRO A 52 7.01 7.23 -8.35
C PRO A 52 7.89 6.57 -7.25
N SER A 53 7.38 6.44 -6.03
CA SER A 53 8.09 5.89 -4.88
C SER A 53 7.89 4.37 -4.78
N TRP A 54 8.98 3.63 -4.58
CA TRP A 54 8.95 2.19 -4.32
C TRP A 54 8.40 1.86 -2.93
N THR A 55 7.64 0.78 -2.83
CA THR A 55 7.23 0.18 -1.55
C THR A 55 7.33 -1.34 -1.62
N ASP A 56 7.43 -1.98 -0.45
CA ASP A 56 7.47 -3.43 -0.31
C ASP A 56 6.21 -4.13 -0.87
N CYS A 57 5.13 -3.39 -1.16
CA CYS A 57 3.95 -3.91 -1.85
C CYS A 57 4.31 -4.55 -3.20
N ALA A 58 5.33 -4.04 -3.90
CA ALA A 58 5.77 -4.63 -5.17
C ALA A 58 6.32 -6.07 -4.98
N LEU A 59 7.04 -6.32 -3.88
CA LEU A 59 7.57 -7.66 -3.55
C LEU A 59 6.46 -8.63 -3.16
N LEU A 60 5.51 -8.15 -2.35
CA LEU A 60 4.36 -8.94 -1.93
C LEU A 60 3.47 -9.29 -3.13
N HIS A 61 3.24 -8.34 -4.03
CA HIS A 61 2.51 -8.59 -5.28
C HIS A 61 3.24 -9.61 -6.17
N ALA A 62 4.56 -9.50 -6.33
CA ALA A 62 5.36 -10.47 -7.08
C ALA A 62 5.30 -11.89 -6.47
N ALA A 63 5.04 -11.99 -5.16
CA ALA A 63 4.80 -13.26 -4.47
C ALA A 63 3.34 -13.77 -4.56
N GLY A 64 2.47 -13.08 -5.31
CA GLY A 64 1.05 -13.45 -5.47
C GLY A 64 0.15 -13.01 -4.32
N ILE A 65 0.60 -12.11 -3.45
CA ILE A 65 -0.20 -11.56 -2.35
C ILE A 65 -0.86 -10.27 -2.84
N ASP A 66 -2.18 -10.21 -2.75
CA ASP A 66 -2.92 -8.98 -3.04
C ASP A 66 -2.51 -7.89 -2.06
N THR A 67 -2.01 -6.78 -2.61
CA THR A 67 -1.53 -5.66 -1.81
C THR A 67 -2.11 -4.34 -2.26
N VAL A 68 -2.31 -3.47 -1.29
CA VAL A 68 -2.83 -2.14 -1.53
C VAL A 68 -2.12 -1.14 -0.62
N LEU A 69 -1.60 -0.06 -1.20
CA LEU A 69 -0.96 1.00 -0.42
C LEU A 69 -2.04 1.97 0.09
N PHE A 70 -2.07 2.23 1.39
CA PHE A 70 -2.95 3.23 2.03
C PHE A 70 -2.18 3.93 3.13
N GLY A 71 -2.45 5.22 3.31
CA GLY A 71 -1.80 5.98 4.36
C GLY A 71 -2.60 7.20 4.78
N VAL A 72 -2.00 7.94 5.70
CA VAL A 72 -2.48 9.23 6.18
C VAL A 72 -2.13 10.35 5.21
N ASP A 73 -2.84 11.47 5.35
CA ASP A 73 -2.42 12.72 4.73
C ASP A 73 -1.27 13.32 5.55
N GLY A 74 -0.25 13.82 4.87
CA GLY A 74 0.93 14.37 5.52
C GLY A 74 1.94 14.88 4.50
N GLY A 75 3.13 15.18 4.98
CA GLY A 75 4.21 15.65 4.13
C GLY A 75 5.57 15.63 4.79
N GLY A 76 6.59 15.80 3.97
CA GLY A 76 7.97 15.84 4.43
C GLY A 76 8.49 14.49 4.91
N ALA A 77 8.04 13.37 4.31
CA ALA A 77 8.66 12.08 4.54
C ALA A 77 10.17 12.21 4.27
N HIS A 78 11.00 11.87 5.26
CA HIS A 78 12.46 12.02 5.24
C HIS A 78 12.98 13.47 5.24
N ALA A 79 12.15 14.44 5.61
CA ALA A 79 12.56 15.84 5.79
C ALA A 79 12.75 16.19 7.27
N ALA A 80 13.44 17.30 7.54
CA ALA A 80 13.60 17.81 8.92
C ALA A 80 12.25 18.15 9.60
N ARG A 81 11.21 18.42 8.80
CA ARG A 81 9.83 18.57 9.27
C ARG A 81 8.94 17.57 8.53
N GLU A 82 8.78 16.43 9.17
CA GLU A 82 7.82 15.39 8.81
C GLU A 82 6.55 15.56 9.65
N TRP A 83 5.38 15.44 9.03
CA TRP A 83 4.11 15.61 9.74
C TRP A 83 2.96 14.87 9.05
N VAL A 84 1.90 14.63 9.81
CA VAL A 84 0.65 14.01 9.36
C VAL A 84 -0.55 14.76 9.95
N SER A 85 -1.70 14.72 9.28
CA SER A 85 -2.92 15.32 9.84
C SER A 85 -3.59 14.35 10.82
N VAL A 86 -3.93 14.84 12.02
CA VAL A 86 -4.58 14.03 13.06
C VAL A 86 -5.92 13.46 12.56
N ALA A 87 -6.68 14.24 11.79
CA ALA A 87 -7.93 13.78 11.19
C ALA A 87 -7.72 12.56 10.27
N SER A 88 -6.68 12.56 9.44
CA SER A 88 -6.38 11.43 8.56
C SER A 88 -5.92 10.18 9.32
N VAL A 89 -5.24 10.34 10.48
CA VAL A 89 -4.90 9.21 11.37
C VAL A 89 -6.16 8.52 11.89
N HIS A 90 -7.17 9.30 12.31
CA HIS A 90 -8.45 8.73 12.75
C HIS A 90 -9.18 8.02 11.60
N THR A 91 -9.18 8.60 10.41
CA THR A 91 -9.74 7.95 9.21
C THR A 91 -9.03 6.64 8.90
N LEU A 92 -7.69 6.65 8.81
CA LEU A 92 -6.90 5.47 8.49
C LEU A 92 -7.17 4.34 9.50
N THR A 93 -7.14 4.67 10.80
CA THR A 93 -7.40 3.70 11.86
C THR A 93 -8.76 3.03 11.71
N ARG A 94 -9.82 3.82 11.45
CA ARG A 94 -11.18 3.27 11.25
C ARG A 94 -11.27 2.39 10.00
N THR A 95 -10.69 2.82 8.89
CA THR A 95 -10.69 2.04 7.65
C THR A 95 -9.94 0.72 7.81
N LEU A 96 -8.78 0.71 8.48
CA LEU A 96 -8.02 -0.52 8.73
C LEU A 96 -8.80 -1.49 9.63
N ALA A 97 -9.38 -1.01 10.74
CA ALA A 97 -10.18 -1.84 11.64
C ALA A 97 -11.41 -2.44 10.93
N SER A 98 -12.12 -1.64 10.14
CA SER A 98 -13.27 -2.08 9.36
C SER A 98 -12.87 -3.10 8.29
N THR A 99 -11.76 -2.87 7.58
CA THR A 99 -11.26 -3.79 6.56
C THR A 99 -10.86 -5.13 7.16
N ALA A 100 -10.12 -5.14 8.28
CA ALA A 100 -9.73 -6.36 8.97
C ALA A 100 -10.94 -7.19 9.40
N THR A 101 -11.97 -6.53 9.94
CA THR A 101 -13.22 -7.17 10.35
C THR A 101 -13.97 -7.74 9.15
N ALA A 102 -14.07 -7.00 8.04
CA ALA A 102 -14.80 -7.44 6.85
C ALA A 102 -14.06 -8.54 6.06
N TYR A 103 -12.73 -8.55 6.08
CA TYR A 103 -11.92 -9.51 5.32
C TYR A 103 -11.76 -10.86 6.03
N THR A 104 -12.01 -10.91 7.34
CA THR A 104 -11.92 -12.14 8.14
C THR A 104 -13.28 -12.76 8.47
N ALA A 105 -14.37 -12.13 8.04
CA ALA A 105 -15.73 -12.64 8.12
C ALA A 105 -16.05 -13.55 6.93
#